data_AF-A0A7W7S5Y6-F1
#
_entry.id   AF-A0A7W7S5Y6-F1
#
_cell.length_a   1.000
_cell.length_b   1.000
_cell.length_c   1.000
_cell.angle_alpha   90.00
_cell.angle_beta   90.00
_cell.angle_gamma   90.00
#
_symmetry.space_group_name_H-M   'P 1'
#
loop_
_entity.id
_entity.type
_entity.pdbx_description
1 polymer ?
#
loop_
_entity_poly.entity_id
_entity_poly.type
_entity_poly.pdbx_seq_one_letter_code
_entity_poly.pdbx_strand_id
1 'polypeptide(L)' 'MGIWEGPDGIEVEAIMLNDLPFLRVTQRIGGQRVVLAYCMDVRDVGRLVDLGELVAA' A
#
# COMPACT_ATOMS: atom_id res chain seq x y z
N MET A 1 -9.70 -9.58 1.46
CA MET A 1 -9.10 -8.22 1.48
C MET A 1 -8.20 -8.10 0.27
N GLY A 2 -8.17 -6.93 -0.37
CA GLY A 2 -7.20 -6.67 -1.44
C GLY A 2 -5.88 -6.27 -0.81
N ILE A 3 -4.91 -7.17 -0.80
CA ILE A 3 -3.52 -6.90 -0.40
C ILE A 3 -2.65 -7.16 -1.63
N TRP A 4 -1.73 -6.25 -1.88
CA TRP A 4 -0.71 -6.38 -2.90
C TRP A 4 0.65 -6.14 -2.28
N GLU A 5 1.60 -7.01 -2.60
CA GLU A 5 2.98 -6.89 -2.17
C GLU A 5 3.84 -6.41 -3.34
N GLY A 6 4.81 -5.56 -3.03
CA GLY A 6 5.82 -5.08 -3.96
C GLY A 6 7.24 -5.31 -3.43
N PRO A 7 8.25 -4.92 -4.21
CA PRO A 7 9.64 -4.98 -3.78
C PRO A 7 9.92 -4.21 -2.49
N ASP A 8 11.06 -4.49 -1.87
CA ASP A 8 11.53 -3.82 -0.65
C ASP A 8 10.54 -3.85 0.53
N GLY A 9 9.70 -4.89 0.56
CA GLY A 9 8.71 -5.10 1.61
C GLY A 9 7.57 -4.08 1.59
N ILE A 10 7.28 -3.51 0.41
CA ILE A 10 6.08 -2.69 0.16
C ILE A 10 4.83 -3.58 0.24
N GLU A 11 3.81 -3.05 0.90
CA GLU A 11 2.49 -3.66 0.99
C GLU A 11 1.43 -2.56 0.80
N VAL A 12 0.52 -2.80 -0.13
CA VAL A 12 -0.65 -1.95 -0.39
C VAL A 12 -1.89 -2.73 0.02
N GLU A 13 -2.70 -2.17 0.91
CA GLU A 13 -3.91 -2.81 1.40
C GLU A 13 -5.13 -1.91 1.19
N ALA A 14 -6.19 -2.47 0.63
CA ALA A 14 -7.50 -1.83 0.61
C ALA A 14 -8.14 -1.89 2.01
N ILE A 15 -8.37 -0.73 2.62
CA ILE A 15 -8.92 -0.58 3.98
C ILE A 15 -10.11 0.38 4.00
N MET A 16 -10.85 0.36 5.12
CA MET A 16 -11.82 1.40 5.48
C MET A 16 -11.25 2.26 6.59
N LEU A 17 -11.26 3.58 6.42
CA LEU A 17 -10.86 4.55 7.44
C LEU A 17 -11.96 5.60 7.55
N ASN A 18 -12.58 5.73 8.73
CA ASN A 18 -13.71 6.63 8.98
C ASN A 18 -14.82 6.49 7.92
N ASP A 19 -15.24 5.24 7.66
CA ASP A 19 -16.28 4.87 6.68
C ASP A 19 -15.98 5.24 5.22
N LEU A 20 -14.73 5.60 4.91
CA LEU A 20 -14.26 5.88 3.55
C LEU A 20 -13.24 4.82 3.09
N PRO A 21 -13.24 4.42 1.81
CA PRO A 21 -12.26 3.49 1.27
C PRO A 21 -10.91 4.17 1.03
N PHE A 22 -9.83 3.51 1.42
CA PHE A 22 -8.45 3.95 1.17
C PHE A 22 -7.55 2.79 0.78
N LEU A 23 -6.44 3.11 0.12
CA LEU A 23 -5.30 2.23 -0.08
C LEU A 23 -4.20 2.64 0.91
N ARG A 24 -3.91 1.79 1.89
CA ARG A 24 -2.82 2.03 2.85
C ARG A 24 -1.53 1.46 2.27
N VAL A 25 -0.52 2.30 2.12
CA VAL A 25 0.83 1.88 1.70
C VAL A 25 1.69 1.76 2.94
N THR A 26 2.26 0.57 3.16
CA THR A 26 3.23 0.31 4.23
C THR A 26 4.53 -0.25 3.66
N GLN A 27 5.63 -0.07 4.38
CA GLN A 27 6.92 -0.65 4.05
C GLN A 27 7.52 -1.33 5.27
N ARG A 28 8.15 -2.49 5.08
CA ARG A 28 8.96 -3.13 6.11
C ARG A 28 10.37 -2.53 6.14
N ILE A 29 10.68 -1.78 7.18
CA ILE A 29 12.01 -1.19 7.42
C ILE A 29 12.57 -1.79 8.71
N GLY A 30 13.70 -2.51 8.62
CA GLY A 30 14.32 -3.13 9.80
C GLY A 30 13.41 -4.11 10.54
N GLY A 31 12.53 -4.82 9.83
CA GLY A 31 11.55 -5.75 10.41
C GLY A 31 10.29 -5.09 10.98
N GLN A 32 10.21 -3.75 10.98
CA GLN A 32 9.03 -3.01 11.42
C GLN A 32 8.18 -2.59 10.22
N ARG A 33 6.85 -2.69 10.34
CA ARG A 33 5.92 -2.10 9.37
C ARG A 33 5.76 -0.61 9.68
N VAL A 34 6.09 0.24 8.70
CA VAL A 34 5.92 1.68 8.76
C VAL A 34 4.87 2.10 7.73
N VAL A 35 3.89 2.90 8.14
CA VAL A 35 2.89 3.47 7.22
C VAL A 35 3.54 4.62 6.46
N LEU A 36 3.51 4.55 5.13
CA LEU A 36 4.03 5.62 4.27
C LEU A 36 2.92 6.61 3.90
N ALA A 37 1.73 6.10 3.54
CA ALA A 37 0.62 6.95 3.12
C ALA A 37 -0.74 6.24 3.23
N TYR A 38 -1.80 7.06 3.29
CA TYR A 38 -3.17 6.69 2.96
C TYR A 38 -3.53 7.34 1.64
N CYS A 39 -3.82 6.53 0.63
CA CYS A 39 -4.09 6.96 -0.74
C CYS A 39 -5.59 6.81 -1.04
N MET A 40 -6.18 7.80 -1.69
CA MET A 40 -7.60 7.74 -2.07
C MET A 40 -7.82 6.86 -3.32
N ASP A 41 -6.83 6.82 -4.21
CA ASP A 41 -6.90 6.01 -5.43
C ASP A 41 -5.53 5.51 -5.89
N VAL A 42 -5.56 4.66 -6.92
CA VAL A 42 -4.37 3.98 -7.47
C VAL A 42 -3.32 4.94 -8.04
N ARG A 43 -3.70 6.16 -8.45
CA ARG A 43 -2.75 7.15 -8.98
C ARG A 43 -1.89 7.72 -7.86
N ASP A 44 -2.45 7.87 -6.67
CA ASP A 44 -1.68 8.28 -5.48
C ASP A 44 -0.67 7.19 -5.09
N VAL A 45 -1.08 5.92 -5.16
CA VAL A 45 -0.17 4.78 -4.94
C VAL A 45 0.96 4.77 -5.97
N GLY A 46 0.66 5.01 -7.24
CA GLY A 46 1.66 5.06 -8.32
C GLY A 46 2.65 6.23 -8.23
N ARG A 47 2.45 7.18 -7.32
CA ARG A 47 3.46 8.21 -6.99
C ARG A 47 4.48 7.73 -5.96
N LEU A 48 4.19 6.66 -5.24
CA LEU A 48 4.99 6.12 -4.14
C LEU A 48 5.73 4.84 -4.54
N VAL A 49 5.12 4.02 -5.40
CA VAL A 49 5.62 2.69 -5.79
C VAL A 49 5.35 2.44 -7.27
N ASP A 50 6.11 1.53 -7.88
CA ASP A 50 5.81 1.05 -9.22
C ASP A 50 4.61 0.09 -9.18
N LEU A 51 3.51 0.47 -9.80
CA LEU A 51 2.29 -0.35 -9.86
C LEU A 51 2.49 -1.65 -10.63
N GLY A 52 3.43 -1.70 -11.58
CA GLY A 52 3.73 -2.90 -12.37
C GLY A 52 4.41 -4.01 -11.57
N GLU A 53 4.97 -3.66 -10.41
CA GLU A 53 5.67 -4.59 -9.53
C GLU A 53 4.79 -5.13 -8.39
N LEU A 54 3.57 -4.60 -8.25
CA LEU A 54 2.61 -5.05 -7.25
C LEU A 54 1.96 -6.37 -7.66
N VAL A 55 2.01 -7.36 -6.78
CA VAL A 55 1.41 -8.69 -6.98
C VAL A 55 0.38 -8.96 -5.89
N ALA A 56 -0.76 -9.54 -6.25
CA ALA A 56 -1.76 -9.94 -5.25
C ALA A 56 -1.18 -10.98 -4.29
N ALA A 57 -1.39 -10.75 -2.98
CA ALA A 57 -0.98 -11.63 -1.90
C ALA A 57 -2.08 -12.64 -1.51
#